data_AF-A0A7J7CDC4-F1
#
_entry.id   AF-A0A7J7CDC4-F1
#
_cell.length_a   1.000
_cell.length_b   1.000
_cell.length_c   1.000
_cell.angle_alpha   90.00
_cell.angle_beta   90.00
_cell.angle_gamma   90.00
#
_symmetry.space_group_name_H-M   'P 1'
#
loop_
_entity.id
_entity.type
_entity.pdbx_description
1 polymer ?
#
loop_
_entity_poly.entity_id
_entity_poly.type
_entity_poly.pdbx_seq_one_letter_code
_entity_poly.pdbx_strand_id
1 'polypeptide(L)'
;MHFAISMSKNLIWVFVILPNFFSLALSDPRASESHLVCGADKNPYNSSFIPNFYNVMHNLIKQVANHLSGSYFVATPSPAIYGMAQCHRDLSPVDCQVCFSEGRVKLPKCLPSSSARIFLDGCFLRYDNYSFFNEATDPKYDYVNCSSSKEVLTDKSLLMDFNSKVAQVIKNVTETAVVNKGFAVSEVRGGVVAVYALAQCWTTLDADSCRLCLNLAGSKLRQCKPGAGGRALYAGCYMRYSTERFFNIAVDTEEGPDKGEFNVRVGIRSLELL
;
A
#
# COMPACT_ATOMS: atom_id res chain seq x y z
N MET A 1 77.03 -16.49 20.49
CA MET A 1 76.37 -15.30 19.92
C MET A 1 74.87 -15.45 20.15
N HIS A 2 74.33 -14.87 21.22
CA HIS A 2 72.89 -14.76 21.41
C HIS A 2 72.58 -13.31 21.72
N PHE A 3 71.97 -12.63 20.74
CA PHE A 3 71.45 -11.28 20.89
C PHE A 3 70.21 -11.33 21.77
N ALA A 4 70.23 -10.51 22.81
CA ALA A 4 69.05 -10.11 23.57
C ALA A 4 68.17 -9.20 22.68
N ILE A 5 66.86 -9.41 22.71
CA ILE A 5 65.88 -8.41 22.27
C ILE A 5 65.03 -8.05 23.48
N SER A 6 65.17 -6.79 23.88
CA SER A 6 64.47 -6.12 24.97
C SER A 6 62.96 -6.06 24.71
N MET A 7 62.17 -6.39 25.72
CA MET A 7 60.70 -6.29 25.69
C MET A 7 60.26 -4.83 25.81
N SER A 8 59.72 -4.27 24.73
CA SER A 8 58.94 -3.03 24.77
C SER A 8 57.51 -3.34 25.22
N LYS A 9 57.14 -2.90 26.43
CA LYS A 9 55.77 -2.92 26.94
C LYS A 9 55.05 -1.64 26.50
N ASN A 10 54.52 -1.61 25.28
CA ASN A 10 53.53 -0.62 24.86
C ASN A 10 52.52 -1.27 23.93
N LEU A 11 51.57 -2.00 24.52
CA LEU A 11 50.43 -2.56 23.79
C LEU A 11 49.36 -1.46 23.66
N ILE A 12 49.40 -0.71 22.57
CA ILE A 12 48.33 0.24 22.23
C ILE A 12 47.16 -0.59 21.71
N TRP A 13 46.12 -0.76 22.54
CA TRP A 13 44.84 -1.30 22.12
C TRP A 13 44.16 -0.27 21.21
N VAL A 14 44.30 -0.44 19.90
CA VAL A 14 43.49 0.30 18.92
C VAL A 14 42.07 -0.26 19.00
N PHE A 15 41.22 0.36 19.81
CA PHE A 15 39.77 0.17 19.73
C PHE A 15 39.32 0.76 18.40
N VAL A 16 39.14 -0.10 17.39
CA VAL A 16 38.41 0.24 16.18
C VAL A 16 36.95 0.43 16.59
N ILE A 17 36.58 1.65 16.96
CA ILE A 17 35.17 2.05 17.06
C ILE A 17 34.67 2.09 15.62
N LEU A 18 34.17 0.95 15.11
CA LEU A 18 33.29 0.94 13.96
C LEU A 18 32.12 1.82 14.34
N PRO A 19 31.97 3.02 13.73
CA PRO A 19 30.84 3.83 14.06
C PRO A 19 29.63 3.07 13.53
N ASN A 20 28.69 2.76 14.42
CA ASN A 20 27.41 2.14 14.11
C ASN A 20 26.55 3.13 13.28
N PHE A 21 27.02 3.51 12.10
CA PHE A 21 26.29 4.26 11.08
C PHE A 21 25.63 3.33 10.07
N PHE A 22 25.40 2.06 10.42
CA PHE A 22 24.33 1.31 9.78
C PHE A 22 23.01 1.81 10.37
N SER A 23 22.55 2.97 9.89
CA SER A 23 21.13 3.25 9.87
C SER A 23 20.49 2.08 9.15
N LEU A 24 19.87 1.16 9.89
CA LEU A 24 18.97 0.19 9.29
C LEU A 24 17.94 1.03 8.54
N ALA A 25 18.04 1.04 7.21
CA ALA A 25 16.97 1.58 6.40
C ALA A 25 15.76 0.69 6.66
N LEU A 26 14.89 1.11 7.58
CA LEU A 26 13.57 0.50 7.74
C LEU A 26 12.78 0.85 6.48
N SER A 27 12.93 0.04 5.43
CA SER A 27 11.99 0.06 4.33
C SER A 27 10.64 -0.39 4.89
N ASP A 28 9.59 0.43 4.75
CA ASP A 28 8.22 0.04 5.10
C ASP A 28 7.82 -1.15 4.19
N PRO A 29 7.71 -2.38 4.73
CA PRO A 29 7.49 -3.53 3.87
C PRO A 29 6.10 -3.42 3.24
N ARG A 30 6.02 -3.50 1.91
CA ARG A 30 4.73 -3.47 1.17
C ARG A 30 3.80 -4.65 1.53
N ALA A 31 4.29 -5.63 2.28
CA ALA A 31 3.54 -6.76 2.84
C ALA A 31 3.00 -6.50 4.28
N SER A 32 3.26 -5.32 4.84
CA SER A 32 2.77 -4.93 6.17
C SER A 32 1.25 -4.92 6.21
N GLU A 33 0.67 -5.46 7.29
CA GLU A 33 -0.77 -5.48 7.48
C GLU A 33 -1.25 -4.11 7.94
N SER A 34 -2.06 -3.46 7.10
CA SER A 34 -2.74 -2.22 7.47
C SER A 34 -4.03 -2.49 8.23
N HIS A 35 -4.81 -3.48 7.79
CA HIS A 35 -6.07 -3.87 8.43
C HIS A 35 -6.57 -5.23 7.94
N LEU A 36 -7.06 -6.07 8.86
CA LEU A 36 -7.77 -7.32 8.57
C LEU A 36 -9.16 -7.26 9.21
N VAL A 37 -10.18 -7.57 8.41
CA VAL A 37 -11.58 -7.63 8.87
C VAL A 37 -12.15 -8.99 8.53
N CYS A 38 -12.66 -9.69 9.55
CA CYS A 38 -13.42 -10.92 9.39
C CYS A 38 -14.92 -10.62 9.48
N GLY A 39 -15.72 -11.24 8.62
CA GLY A 39 -17.18 -11.16 8.67
C GLY A 39 -17.74 -11.80 9.94
N ALA A 40 -18.87 -11.26 10.42
CA ALA A 40 -19.55 -11.77 11.60
C ALA A 40 -20.22 -13.14 11.35
N ASP A 41 -20.74 -13.34 10.14
CA ASP A 41 -21.41 -14.58 9.76
C ASP A 41 -20.38 -15.70 9.55
N LYS A 42 -20.68 -16.88 10.10
CA LYS A 42 -19.82 -18.06 10.01
C LYS A 42 -20.52 -19.16 9.22
N ASN A 43 -19.74 -19.95 8.48
CA ASN A 43 -20.23 -21.15 7.81
C ASN A 43 -19.42 -22.40 8.23
N PRO A 44 -19.44 -22.79 9.53
CA PRO A 44 -18.59 -23.86 10.03
C PRO A 44 -19.04 -25.27 9.62
N TYR A 45 -20.28 -25.43 9.13
CA TYR A 45 -20.92 -26.73 8.92
C TYR A 45 -20.91 -27.23 7.47
N ASN A 46 -20.44 -26.41 6.51
CA ASN A 46 -20.41 -26.81 5.11
C ASN A 46 -19.03 -27.33 4.71
N SER A 47 -18.95 -28.63 4.41
CA SER A 47 -17.72 -29.32 3.99
C SER A 47 -17.11 -28.77 2.70
N SER A 48 -17.89 -28.07 1.87
CA SER A 48 -17.42 -27.47 0.62
C SER A 48 -16.84 -26.06 0.79
N PHE A 49 -17.06 -25.38 1.92
CA PHE A 49 -16.64 -24.00 2.11
C PHE A 49 -15.11 -23.83 2.01
N ILE A 50 -14.34 -24.62 2.76
CA ILE A 50 -12.87 -24.55 2.74
C ILE A 50 -12.30 -24.94 1.36
N PRO A 51 -12.75 -26.04 0.72
CA PRO A 51 -12.35 -26.36 -0.66
C PRO A 51 -12.66 -25.24 -1.66
N ASN A 52 -13.85 -24.63 -1.59
CA ASN A 52 -14.22 -23.52 -2.47
C ASN A 52 -13.32 -22.31 -2.25
N PHE A 53 -12.99 -21.98 -1.00
CA PHE A 53 -12.11 -20.87 -0.66
C PHE A 53 -10.71 -21.11 -1.24
N TYR A 54 -10.19 -22.33 -1.05
CA TYR A 54 -8.91 -22.73 -1.61
C TYR A 54 -8.90 -22.61 -3.13
N ASN A 55 -9.95 -23.09 -3.82
CA ASN A 55 -10.07 -23.00 -5.27
C ASN A 55 -10.07 -21.55 -5.76
N VAL A 56 -10.80 -20.66 -5.08
CA VAL A 56 -10.78 -19.22 -5.39
C VAL A 56 -9.37 -18.65 -5.22
N MET A 57 -8.74 -18.85 -4.06
CA MET A 57 -7.40 -18.32 -3.79
C MET A 57 -6.32 -18.92 -4.71
N HIS A 58 -6.47 -20.18 -5.11
CA HIS A 58 -5.57 -20.85 -6.04
C HIS A 58 -5.66 -20.26 -7.45
N ASN A 59 -6.87 -20.04 -7.97
CA ASN A 59 -7.06 -19.45 -9.29
C ASN A 59 -6.55 -18.00 -9.36
N LEU A 60 -6.59 -17.27 -8.25
CA LEU A 60 -6.06 -15.91 -8.17
C LEU A 60 -4.53 -15.85 -8.31
N ILE A 61 -3.79 -16.93 -8.02
CA ILE A 61 -2.31 -16.96 -8.12
C ILE A 61 -1.85 -16.55 -9.52
N LYS A 62 -2.36 -17.21 -10.56
CA LYS A 62 -1.94 -16.96 -11.94
C LYS A 62 -2.38 -15.58 -12.41
N GLN A 63 -3.58 -15.14 -12.02
CA GLN A 63 -4.09 -13.83 -12.41
C GLN A 63 -3.24 -12.70 -11.81
N VAL A 64 -2.97 -12.76 -10.50
CA VAL A 64 -2.15 -11.76 -9.80
C VAL A 64 -0.71 -11.77 -10.35
N ALA A 65 -0.13 -12.93 -10.62
CA ALA A 65 1.21 -13.02 -11.19
C ALA A 65 1.34 -12.35 -12.58
N ASN A 66 0.29 -12.43 -13.41
CA ASN A 66 0.33 -11.93 -14.79
C ASN A 66 -0.19 -10.49 -14.93
N HIS A 67 -1.11 -10.08 -14.05
CA HIS A 67 -1.87 -8.83 -14.23
C HIS A 67 -1.84 -7.92 -13.00
N LEU A 68 -1.14 -8.31 -11.92
CA LEU A 68 -1.16 -7.62 -10.62
C LEU A 68 -2.54 -7.59 -9.94
N SER A 69 -3.55 -8.21 -10.55
CA SER A 69 -4.93 -8.27 -10.06
C SER A 69 -5.64 -9.51 -10.59
N GLY A 70 -6.69 -9.94 -9.90
CA GLY A 70 -7.57 -10.99 -10.37
C GLY A 70 -8.88 -11.06 -9.59
N SER A 71 -9.89 -11.65 -10.21
CA SER A 71 -11.15 -12.03 -9.58
C SER A 71 -11.54 -13.45 -9.99
N TYR A 72 -12.17 -14.17 -9.08
CA TYR A 72 -12.64 -15.53 -9.34
C TYR A 72 -13.81 -15.86 -8.41
N PHE A 73 -14.64 -16.82 -8.81
CA PHE A 73 -15.70 -17.32 -7.95
C PHE A 73 -15.93 -18.81 -8.17
N VAL A 74 -16.42 -19.46 -7.12
CA VAL A 74 -16.95 -20.82 -7.16
C VAL A 74 -18.38 -20.73 -6.69
N ALA A 75 -19.35 -21.10 -7.54
CA ALA A 75 -20.77 -21.09 -7.19
C ALA A 75 -21.26 -22.45 -6.68
N THR A 76 -20.67 -23.55 -7.16
CA THR A 76 -21.06 -24.92 -6.84
C THR A 76 -19.84 -25.79 -6.54
N PRO A 77 -19.95 -26.76 -5.60
CA PRO A 77 -21.06 -26.95 -4.66
C PRO A 77 -21.22 -25.75 -3.71
N SER A 78 -22.41 -25.58 -3.12
CA SER A 78 -22.68 -24.49 -2.16
C SER A 78 -21.85 -24.65 -0.88
N PRO A 79 -21.38 -23.56 -0.23
CA PRO A 79 -21.69 -22.15 -0.51
C PRO A 79 -20.84 -21.56 -1.64
N ALA A 80 -21.41 -20.57 -2.32
CA ALA A 80 -20.65 -19.76 -3.25
C ALA A 80 -19.58 -18.94 -2.52
N ILE A 81 -18.41 -18.79 -3.14
CA ILE A 81 -17.35 -17.90 -2.69
C ILE A 81 -16.89 -17.07 -3.87
N TYR A 82 -16.92 -15.76 -3.68
CA TYR A 82 -16.36 -14.77 -4.58
C TYR A 82 -15.07 -14.25 -3.97
N GLY A 83 -14.04 -14.06 -4.77
CA GLY A 83 -12.79 -13.52 -4.28
C GLY A 83 -12.10 -12.63 -5.31
N MET A 84 -11.36 -11.66 -4.79
CA MET A 84 -10.46 -10.83 -5.59
C MET A 84 -9.18 -10.56 -4.84
N ALA A 85 -8.15 -10.26 -5.62
CA ALA A 85 -6.88 -9.77 -5.14
C ALA A 85 -6.33 -8.72 -6.09
N GLN A 86 -5.74 -7.66 -5.56
CA GLN A 86 -5.13 -6.61 -6.37
C GLN A 86 -3.96 -5.95 -5.65
N CYS A 87 -2.80 -5.96 -6.28
CA CYS A 87 -1.62 -5.22 -5.85
C CYS A 87 -1.75 -3.74 -6.20
N HIS A 88 -1.05 -2.88 -5.48
CA HIS A 88 -0.89 -1.50 -5.89
C HIS A 88 -0.03 -1.42 -7.15
N ARG A 89 -0.42 -0.54 -8.07
CA ARG A 89 0.19 -0.47 -9.42
C ARG A 89 1.65 -0.01 -9.43
N ASP A 90 2.18 0.45 -8.30
CA ASP A 90 3.60 0.77 -8.13
C ASP A 90 4.48 -0.46 -7.82
N LEU A 91 3.90 -1.62 -7.49
CA LEU A 91 4.68 -2.82 -7.16
C LEU A 91 5.26 -3.47 -8.42
N SER A 92 6.48 -4.01 -8.29
CA SER A 92 7.00 -4.97 -9.26
C SER A 92 6.19 -6.28 -9.21
N PRO A 93 6.23 -7.12 -10.25
CA PRO A 93 5.59 -8.43 -10.20
C PRO A 93 6.07 -9.29 -9.02
N VAL A 94 7.34 -9.18 -8.64
CA VAL A 94 7.92 -9.90 -7.49
C VAL A 94 7.33 -9.40 -6.18
N ASP A 95 7.34 -8.09 -5.95
CA ASP A 95 6.78 -7.49 -4.73
C ASP A 95 5.28 -7.79 -4.62
N CYS A 96 4.57 -7.76 -5.74
CA CYS A 96 3.15 -8.10 -5.79
C CYS A 96 2.91 -9.55 -5.37
N GLN A 97 3.72 -10.51 -5.85
CA GLN A 97 3.62 -11.90 -5.43
C GLN A 97 3.92 -12.09 -3.95
N VAL A 98 4.91 -11.38 -3.41
CA VAL A 98 5.23 -11.40 -1.97
C VAL A 98 4.05 -10.88 -1.16
N CYS A 99 3.50 -9.71 -1.52
CA CYS A 99 2.34 -9.14 -0.84
C CYS A 99 1.13 -10.07 -0.90
N PHE A 100 0.82 -10.61 -2.08
CA PHE A 100 -0.28 -11.53 -2.28
C PHE A 100 -0.11 -12.82 -1.46
N SER A 101 1.11 -13.35 -1.38
CA SER A 101 1.42 -14.53 -0.55
C SER A 101 1.17 -14.26 0.92
N GLU A 102 1.62 -13.11 1.43
CA GLU A 102 1.33 -12.67 2.80
C GLU A 102 -0.18 -12.55 3.06
N GLY A 103 -0.91 -11.96 2.12
CA GLY A 103 -2.37 -11.90 2.16
C GLY A 103 -3.00 -13.29 2.26
N ARG A 104 -2.54 -14.24 1.45
CA ARG A 104 -3.02 -15.64 1.46
C ARG A 104 -2.67 -16.42 2.74
N VAL A 105 -1.65 -16.01 3.48
CA VAL A 105 -1.31 -16.60 4.78
C VAL A 105 -2.17 -16.01 5.90
N LYS A 106 -2.45 -14.70 5.84
CA LYS A 106 -3.17 -13.97 6.89
C LYS A 106 -4.69 -14.09 6.78
N LEU A 107 -5.23 -13.98 5.56
CA LEU A 107 -6.68 -13.98 5.32
C LEU A 107 -7.41 -15.27 5.80
N PRO A 108 -6.84 -16.49 5.67
CA PRO A 108 -7.47 -17.71 6.20
C PRO A 108 -7.65 -17.74 7.72
N LYS A 109 -7.00 -16.86 8.49
CA LYS A 109 -7.22 -16.72 9.94
C LYS A 109 -8.67 -16.33 10.28
N CYS A 110 -9.41 -15.77 9.31
CA CYS A 110 -10.82 -15.46 9.46
C CYS A 110 -11.75 -16.68 9.27
N LEU A 111 -11.27 -17.80 8.73
CA LEU A 111 -12.14 -18.97 8.53
C LEU A 111 -12.63 -19.50 9.89
N PRO A 112 -13.91 -19.90 10.02
CA PRO A 112 -14.89 -20.11 8.95
C PRO A 112 -15.86 -18.93 8.72
N SER A 113 -15.45 -17.68 8.96
CA SER A 113 -16.26 -16.51 8.57
C SER A 113 -16.53 -16.55 7.06
N SER A 114 -17.78 -16.25 6.66
CA SER A 114 -18.23 -16.30 5.26
C SER A 114 -17.61 -15.20 4.38
N SER A 115 -17.02 -14.18 5.02
CA SER A 115 -16.31 -13.10 4.34
C SER A 115 -15.10 -12.66 5.14
N ALA A 116 -14.11 -12.13 4.43
CA ALA A 116 -13.02 -11.38 5.03
C ALA A 116 -12.38 -10.45 3.99
N ARG A 117 -11.79 -9.36 4.46
CA ARG A 117 -10.94 -8.49 3.64
C ARG A 117 -9.68 -8.12 4.39
N ILE A 118 -8.56 -8.08 3.68
CA ILE A 118 -7.27 -7.64 4.20
C ILE A 118 -6.71 -6.55 3.30
N PHE A 119 -6.25 -5.48 3.93
CA PHE A 119 -5.47 -4.42 3.33
C PHE A 119 -4.04 -4.57 3.83
N LEU A 120 -3.14 -4.86 2.91
CA LEU A 120 -1.70 -4.74 3.11
C LEU A 120 -1.24 -3.44 2.47
N ASP A 121 -0.07 -2.94 2.86
CA ASP A 121 0.44 -1.69 2.32
C ASP A 121 0.71 -1.72 0.80
N GLY A 122 0.77 -2.90 0.19
CA GLY A 122 1.01 -3.10 -1.24
C GLY A 122 -0.08 -3.89 -1.98
N CYS A 123 -1.11 -4.40 -1.30
CA CYS A 123 -2.15 -5.19 -1.96
C CYS A 123 -3.41 -5.36 -1.10
N PHE A 124 -4.51 -5.69 -1.76
CA PHE A 124 -5.81 -5.93 -1.16
C PHE A 124 -6.30 -7.33 -1.56
N LEU A 125 -6.85 -8.07 -0.61
CA LEU A 125 -7.56 -9.32 -0.88
C LEU A 125 -8.91 -9.29 -0.17
N ARG A 126 -9.94 -9.80 -0.82
CA ARG A 126 -11.27 -9.99 -0.23
C ARG A 126 -11.88 -11.29 -0.73
N TYR A 127 -12.57 -11.99 0.16
CA TYR A 127 -13.55 -12.99 -0.22
C TYR A 127 -14.89 -12.71 0.47
N ASP A 128 -15.97 -13.16 -0.15
CA ASP A 128 -17.32 -13.00 0.35
C ASP A 128 -18.25 -14.10 -0.20
N ASN A 129 -19.45 -14.21 0.35
CA ASN A 129 -20.47 -15.17 -0.09
C ASN A 129 -21.42 -14.59 -1.16
N TYR A 130 -21.17 -13.37 -1.63
CA TYR A 130 -21.93 -12.69 -2.69
C TYR A 130 -21.00 -11.93 -3.64
N SER A 131 -21.51 -11.53 -4.81
CA SER A 131 -20.75 -10.79 -5.81
C SER A 131 -20.57 -9.32 -5.42
N PHE A 132 -19.49 -9.01 -4.70
CA PHE A 132 -19.17 -7.67 -4.18
C PHE A 132 -18.36 -6.78 -5.14
N PHE A 133 -18.02 -7.26 -6.35
CA PHE A 133 -17.03 -6.63 -7.22
C PHE A 133 -17.32 -5.16 -7.59
N ASN A 134 -18.58 -4.74 -7.55
CA ASN A 134 -18.99 -3.37 -7.91
C ASN A 134 -19.20 -2.46 -6.69
N GLU A 135 -18.80 -2.88 -5.49
CA GLU A 135 -18.98 -2.07 -4.27
C GLU A 135 -17.93 -0.97 -4.15
N ALA A 136 -18.36 0.28 -4.32
CA ALA A 136 -17.51 1.44 -4.07
C ALA A 136 -17.23 1.66 -2.58
N THR A 137 -18.21 1.38 -1.72
CA THR A 137 -18.16 1.66 -0.27
C THR A 137 -18.86 0.57 0.50
N ASP A 138 -18.44 0.39 1.75
CA ASP A 138 -19.09 -0.45 2.73
C ASP A 138 -19.02 0.25 4.09
N PRO A 139 -20.05 1.02 4.48
CA PRO A 139 -20.03 1.81 5.70
C PRO A 139 -19.80 1.00 6.98
N LYS A 140 -19.99 -0.32 6.94
CA LYS A 140 -19.75 -1.21 8.08
C LYS A 140 -18.26 -1.48 8.31
N TYR A 141 -17.47 -1.53 7.23
CA TYR A 141 -16.07 -1.96 7.28
C TYR A 141 -15.08 -0.95 6.66
N ASP A 142 -15.57 0.12 6.03
CA ASP A 142 -14.75 1.24 5.58
C ASP A 142 -14.12 1.93 6.79
N TYR A 143 -12.80 2.09 6.75
CA TYR A 143 -12.03 2.55 7.90
C TYR A 143 -10.91 3.52 7.50
N VAL A 144 -10.57 4.45 8.39
CA VAL A 144 -9.42 5.33 8.24
C VAL A 144 -8.51 5.19 9.45
N ASN A 145 -7.26 4.84 9.20
CA ASN A 145 -6.19 4.80 10.18
C ASN A 145 -5.33 6.06 10.06
N CYS A 146 -5.23 6.86 11.12
CA CYS A 146 -4.39 8.05 11.16
C CYS A 146 -3.15 7.78 12.02
N SER A 147 -1.97 8.20 11.56
CA SER A 147 -0.76 8.13 12.38
C SER A 147 -0.70 9.30 13.39
N SER A 148 0.16 9.18 14.40
CA SER A 148 0.50 10.28 15.29
C SER A 148 1.15 11.45 14.52
N SER A 149 1.08 12.65 15.11
CA SER A 149 1.78 13.83 14.63
C SER A 149 3.29 13.69 14.82
N LYS A 150 4.08 14.26 13.91
CA LYS A 150 5.53 14.46 14.15
C LYS A 150 5.71 15.61 15.15
N GLU A 151 6.56 15.41 16.15
CA GLU A 151 6.90 16.43 17.17
C GLU A 151 7.41 17.76 16.57
N VAL A 152 7.89 17.72 15.31
CA VAL A 152 8.40 18.87 14.56
C VAL A 152 7.30 19.90 14.19
N LEU A 153 6.01 19.55 14.26
CA LEU A 153 4.89 20.41 13.82
C LEU A 153 4.31 21.31 14.93
N THR A 154 5.15 21.90 15.78
CA THR A 154 4.73 22.78 16.89
C THR A 154 4.52 24.24 16.49
N ASP A 155 5.16 24.71 15.42
CA ASP A 155 4.96 26.05 14.89
C ASP A 155 3.65 26.15 14.09
N LYS A 156 2.86 27.22 14.33
CA LYS A 156 1.54 27.42 13.72
C LYS A 156 1.61 27.59 12.20
N SER A 157 2.64 28.26 11.68
CA SER A 157 2.80 28.47 10.24
C SER A 157 3.20 27.17 9.54
N LEU A 158 4.09 26.39 10.15
CA LEU A 158 4.47 25.07 9.66
C LEU A 158 3.30 24.09 9.66
N LEU A 159 2.47 24.15 10.70
CA LEU A 159 1.24 23.36 10.80
C LEU A 159 0.24 23.71 9.69
N MET A 160 0.06 25.01 9.38
CA MET A 160 -0.83 25.45 8.30
C MET A 160 -0.30 25.03 6.92
N ASP A 161 1.00 25.18 6.67
CA ASP A 161 1.65 24.72 5.44
C ASP A 161 1.48 23.20 5.27
N PHE A 162 1.80 22.41 6.30
CA PHE A 162 1.60 20.97 6.30
C PHE A 162 0.15 20.58 6.01
N ASN A 163 -0.80 21.22 6.68
CA ASN A 163 -2.22 20.94 6.49
C ASN A 163 -2.70 21.24 5.06
N SER A 164 -2.19 22.31 4.47
CA SER A 164 -2.43 22.67 3.06
C SER A 164 -1.87 21.62 2.12
N LYS A 165 -0.61 21.17 2.34
CA LYS A 165 0.03 20.13 1.52
C LYS A 165 -0.72 18.80 1.56
N VAL A 166 -1.19 18.38 2.75
CA VAL A 166 -2.02 17.17 2.87
C VAL A 166 -3.32 17.32 2.07
N ALA A 167 -3.99 18.47 2.13
CA ALA A 167 -5.20 18.72 1.35
C ALA A 167 -4.93 18.68 -0.16
N GLN A 168 -3.85 19.32 -0.60
CA GLN A 168 -3.42 19.39 -1.99
C GLN A 168 -3.06 18.01 -2.55
N VAL A 169 -2.17 17.25 -1.87
CA VAL A 169 -1.71 15.97 -2.38
C VAL A 169 -2.87 14.95 -2.47
N ILE A 170 -3.80 14.96 -1.50
CA ILE A 170 -5.00 14.12 -1.52
C ILE A 170 -5.89 14.51 -2.70
N LYS A 171 -6.12 15.82 -2.93
CA LYS A 171 -6.89 16.29 -4.08
C LYS A 171 -6.27 15.81 -5.40
N ASN A 172 -4.95 15.98 -5.56
CA ASN A 172 -4.23 15.60 -6.77
C ASN A 172 -4.41 14.11 -7.09
N VAL A 173 -4.21 13.22 -6.11
CA VAL A 173 -4.35 11.78 -6.34
C VAL A 173 -5.80 11.37 -6.56
N THR A 174 -6.77 12.00 -5.89
CA THR A 174 -8.21 11.74 -6.13
C THR A 174 -8.61 12.08 -7.57
N GLU A 175 -8.23 13.25 -8.08
CA GLU A 175 -8.60 13.70 -9.43
C GLU A 175 -7.86 12.90 -10.51
N THR A 176 -6.55 12.67 -10.32
CA THR A 176 -5.72 11.99 -11.31
C THR A 176 -6.04 10.50 -11.41
N ALA A 177 -6.35 9.83 -10.28
CA ALA A 177 -6.61 8.40 -10.29
C ALA A 177 -7.83 8.05 -11.15
N VAL A 178 -8.91 8.84 -11.08
CA VAL A 178 -10.14 8.56 -11.85
C VAL A 178 -9.89 8.57 -13.35
N VAL A 179 -9.09 9.52 -13.85
CA VAL A 179 -8.75 9.60 -15.28
C VAL A 179 -7.63 8.63 -15.69
N ASN A 180 -6.78 8.21 -14.75
CA ASN A 180 -5.66 7.31 -14.98
C ASN A 180 -5.97 5.84 -14.62
N LYS A 181 -7.16 5.36 -15.00
CA LYS A 181 -7.60 3.96 -14.78
C LYS A 181 -7.47 3.53 -13.31
N GLY A 182 -7.96 4.38 -12.40
CA GLY A 182 -8.05 4.10 -10.98
C GLY A 182 -6.73 4.15 -10.22
N PHE A 183 -5.67 4.84 -10.68
CA PHE A 183 -4.42 4.93 -9.92
C PHE A 183 -3.69 6.26 -10.08
N ALA A 184 -3.18 6.80 -8.98
CA ALA A 184 -2.30 7.95 -9.00
C ALA A 184 -1.36 7.98 -7.80
N VAL A 185 -0.19 8.58 -8.01
CA VAL A 185 0.71 9.01 -6.94
C VAL A 185 0.99 10.51 -7.10
N SER A 186 1.21 11.21 -6.00
CA SER A 186 1.55 12.63 -6.02
C SER A 186 2.46 12.96 -4.84
N GLU A 187 3.26 14.01 -5.00
CA GLU A 187 4.09 14.55 -3.93
C GLU A 187 3.99 16.08 -3.95
N VAL A 188 4.00 16.67 -2.75
CA VAL A 188 4.15 18.12 -2.58
C VAL A 188 5.38 18.34 -1.73
N ARG A 189 6.42 18.92 -2.34
CA ARG A 189 7.73 19.21 -1.73
C ARG A 189 7.85 20.68 -1.32
N GLY A 190 8.97 21.04 -0.70
CA GLY A 190 9.24 22.38 -0.17
C GLY A 190 8.85 22.53 1.30
N GLY A 191 9.25 23.64 1.95
CA GLY A 191 9.04 23.86 3.38
C GLY A 191 9.78 22.84 4.26
N VAL A 192 9.24 22.55 5.45
CA VAL A 192 9.89 21.68 6.46
C VAL A 192 9.59 20.20 6.24
N VAL A 193 8.40 19.86 5.72
CA VAL A 193 7.98 18.47 5.54
C VAL A 193 7.32 18.26 4.18
N ALA A 194 7.85 17.32 3.40
CA ALA A 194 7.22 16.85 2.17
C ALA A 194 6.04 15.92 2.47
N VAL A 195 5.05 15.89 1.59
CA VAL A 195 3.90 14.98 1.72
C VAL A 195 3.75 14.17 0.44
N TYR A 196 3.65 12.86 0.60
CA TYR A 196 3.49 11.87 -0.46
C TYR A 196 2.11 11.25 -0.34
N ALA A 197 1.43 11.00 -1.47
CA ALA A 197 0.19 10.24 -1.47
C ALA A 197 0.07 9.28 -2.65
N LEU A 198 -0.74 8.25 -2.44
CA LEU A 198 -1.15 7.26 -3.42
C LEU A 198 -2.65 7.05 -3.29
N ALA A 199 -3.34 6.94 -4.43
CA ALA A 199 -4.74 6.54 -4.51
C ALA A 199 -4.89 5.40 -5.52
N GLN A 200 -5.69 4.39 -5.17
CA GLN A 200 -6.01 3.28 -6.06
C GLN A 200 -7.48 2.86 -5.90
N CYS A 201 -8.20 2.75 -7.01
CA CYS A 201 -9.47 2.04 -7.10
C CYS A 201 -9.24 0.58 -7.46
N TRP A 202 -10.16 -0.28 -7.04
CA TRP A 202 -10.16 -1.66 -7.48
C TRP A 202 -10.58 -1.77 -8.95
N THR A 203 -9.92 -2.65 -9.70
CA THR A 203 -10.10 -2.80 -11.16
C THR A 203 -11.49 -3.27 -11.55
N THR A 204 -12.28 -3.73 -10.59
CA THR A 204 -13.66 -4.17 -10.79
C THR A 204 -14.66 -3.01 -10.80
N LEU A 205 -14.26 -1.80 -10.38
CA LEU A 205 -15.14 -0.64 -10.38
C LEU A 205 -15.12 0.12 -11.71
N ASP A 206 -16.28 0.66 -12.07
CA ASP A 206 -16.39 1.69 -13.11
C ASP A 206 -15.84 3.05 -12.63
N ALA A 207 -15.73 4.01 -13.55
CA ALA A 207 -15.14 5.31 -13.27
C ALA A 207 -15.93 6.14 -12.23
N ASP A 208 -17.25 6.02 -12.17
CA ASP A 208 -18.08 6.79 -11.26
C ASP A 208 -18.08 6.18 -9.87
N SER A 209 -18.14 4.86 -9.77
CA SER A 209 -17.91 4.10 -8.52
C SER A 209 -16.52 4.37 -7.95
N CYS A 210 -15.49 4.42 -8.80
CA CYS A 210 -14.13 4.79 -8.41
C CYS A 210 -14.07 6.23 -7.87
N ARG A 211 -14.69 7.19 -8.58
CA ARG A 211 -14.77 8.60 -8.17
C ARG A 211 -15.47 8.76 -6.82
N LEU A 212 -16.60 8.06 -6.63
CA LEU A 212 -17.34 8.05 -5.38
C LEU A 212 -16.46 7.58 -4.22
N CYS A 213 -15.79 6.43 -4.38
CA CYS A 213 -14.93 5.88 -3.35
C CYS A 213 -13.80 6.85 -2.97
N LEU A 214 -13.05 7.34 -3.97
CA LEU A 214 -11.91 8.23 -3.72
C LEU A 214 -12.31 9.56 -3.09
N ASN A 215 -13.48 10.10 -3.42
CA ASN A 215 -13.98 11.33 -2.81
C ASN A 215 -14.33 11.13 -1.33
N LEU A 216 -15.02 10.04 -0.99
CA LEU A 216 -15.39 9.73 0.40
C LEU A 216 -14.17 9.37 1.24
N ALA A 217 -13.31 8.49 0.73
CA ALA A 217 -12.05 8.12 1.35
C ALA A 217 -11.14 9.34 1.55
N GLY A 218 -10.97 10.17 0.52
CA GLY A 218 -10.16 11.38 0.57
C GLY A 218 -10.70 12.42 1.56
N SER A 219 -12.03 12.56 1.66
CA SER A 219 -12.67 13.45 2.64
C SER A 219 -12.36 13.04 4.08
N LYS A 220 -12.47 11.76 4.40
CA LYS A 220 -12.12 11.23 5.73
C LYS A 220 -10.61 11.26 5.98
N LEU A 221 -9.80 10.91 4.98
CA LEU A 221 -8.35 10.90 5.10
C LEU A 221 -7.76 12.28 5.40
N ARG A 222 -8.35 13.35 4.85
CA ARG A 222 -7.97 14.73 5.19
C ARG A 222 -8.14 15.04 6.68
N GLN A 223 -8.96 14.31 7.43
CA GLN A 223 -9.19 14.54 8.86
C GLN A 223 -8.05 13.98 9.73
N CYS A 224 -7.14 13.18 9.17
CA CYS A 224 -5.97 12.68 9.91
C CYS A 224 -4.94 13.75 10.27
N LYS A 225 -5.07 14.97 9.74
CA LYS A 225 -4.20 16.09 10.12
C LYS A 225 -4.32 16.38 11.63
N PRO A 226 -3.21 16.67 12.34
CA PRO A 226 -1.85 16.87 11.84
C PRO A 226 -0.96 15.61 11.87
N GLY A 227 -1.56 14.43 11.84
CA GLY A 227 -0.86 13.15 11.77
C GLY A 227 0.08 13.07 10.57
N ALA A 228 1.26 12.48 10.78
CA ALA A 228 2.34 12.34 9.79
C ALA A 228 1.98 11.43 8.60
N GLY A 229 0.78 10.84 8.61
CA GLY A 229 0.28 9.94 7.59
C GLY A 229 -1.12 9.47 7.93
N GLY A 230 -1.72 8.79 6.98
CA GLY A 230 -3.00 8.12 7.17
C GLY A 230 -3.28 7.16 6.02
N ARG A 231 -4.14 6.18 6.27
CA ARG A 231 -4.63 5.19 5.31
C ARG A 231 -6.15 5.18 5.33
N ALA A 232 -6.80 5.39 4.19
CA ALA A 232 -8.21 5.14 4.01
C ALA A 232 -8.39 3.81 3.28
N LEU A 233 -9.10 2.89 3.94
CA LEU A 233 -9.25 1.49 3.58
C LEU A 233 -10.74 1.24 3.30
N TYR A 234 -11.12 1.41 2.04
CA TYR A 234 -12.52 1.35 1.61
C TYR A 234 -12.78 0.10 0.78
N ALA A 235 -14.05 -0.32 0.70
CA ALA A 235 -14.48 -1.48 -0.07
C ALA A 235 -14.04 -1.41 -1.53
N GLY A 236 -14.03 -0.21 -2.13
CA GLY A 236 -13.73 0.03 -3.53
C GLY A 236 -12.37 0.66 -3.83
N CYS A 237 -11.65 1.16 -2.81
CA CYS A 237 -10.42 1.91 -3.03
C CYS A 237 -9.52 1.96 -1.78
N TYR A 238 -8.27 2.29 -2.02
CA TYR A 238 -7.25 2.55 -1.02
C TYR A 238 -6.64 3.93 -1.26
N MET A 239 -6.42 4.68 -0.19
CA MET A 239 -5.65 5.91 -0.23
C MET A 239 -4.67 5.96 0.94
N ARG A 240 -3.46 6.44 0.70
CA ARG A 240 -2.48 6.69 1.77
C ARG A 240 -1.80 8.02 1.54
N TYR A 241 -1.61 8.79 2.61
CA TYR A 241 -0.60 9.85 2.63
C TYR A 241 0.43 9.59 3.72
N SER A 242 1.63 10.14 3.54
CA SER A 242 2.74 9.99 4.46
C SER A 242 3.72 11.14 4.29
N THR A 243 4.43 11.48 5.37
CA THR A 243 5.59 12.38 5.33
C THR A 243 6.87 11.69 4.85
N GLU A 244 6.83 10.37 4.72
CA GLU A 244 7.89 9.53 4.18
C GLU A 244 7.42 8.88 2.89
N ARG A 245 8.29 8.86 1.87
CA ARG A 245 7.99 8.24 0.59
C ARG A 245 7.81 6.73 0.76
N PHE A 246 6.75 6.17 0.18
CA PHE A 246 6.39 4.75 0.36
C PHE A 246 6.02 4.01 -0.93
N PHE A 247 6.03 4.69 -2.08
CA PHE A 247 5.72 4.11 -3.38
C PHE A 247 6.94 4.12 -4.29
N ASN A 248 7.02 3.11 -5.16
CA ASN A 248 8.08 3.03 -6.16
C ASN A 248 7.89 4.09 -7.24
N ILE A 249 8.99 4.63 -7.75
CA ILE A 249 8.97 5.44 -8.96
C ILE A 249 9.04 4.47 -10.13
N ALA A 250 8.22 4.68 -11.17
CA ALA A 250 8.56 4.13 -12.47
C ALA A 250 9.91 4.75 -12.86
N VAL A 251 10.99 3.98 -12.75
CA VAL A 251 12.24 4.33 -13.40
C VAL A 251 12.00 4.06 -14.87
N ASP A 252 11.70 5.11 -15.63
CA ASP A 252 11.85 5.04 -17.08
C ASP A 252 13.33 4.71 -17.30
N THR A 253 13.62 3.48 -17.73
CA THR A 253 14.95 3.07 -18.17
C THR A 253 15.27 3.80 -19.47
N GLU A 254 15.68 5.05 -19.34
CA GLU A 254 16.59 5.69 -20.29
C GLU A 254 17.80 6.16 -19.50
N GLU A 255 18.84 5.31 -19.46
CA GLU A 255 20.18 5.76 -19.09
C GLU A 255 20.69 6.72 -20.18
N GLY A 256 20.80 8.00 -19.81
CA GLY A 256 21.48 9.05 -20.56
C GLY A 256 21.99 10.12 -19.59
N PRO A 257 23.17 10.72 -19.84
CA PRO A 257 24.01 11.27 -18.78
C PRO A 257 23.49 12.58 -18.19
N ASP A 258 23.75 12.68 -16.88
CA ASP A 258 23.58 13.82 -15.99
C ASP A 258 23.74 15.20 -16.64
N LYS A 259 22.65 15.98 -16.66
CA LYS A 259 22.67 17.45 -16.52
C LYS A 259 21.44 17.88 -15.73
N GLY A 260 21.69 18.47 -14.57
CA GLY A 260 20.65 18.95 -13.67
C GLY A 260 19.76 20.03 -14.27
N GLU A 261 18.46 19.81 -14.20
CA GLU A 261 17.45 20.86 -14.03
C GLU A 261 16.17 20.22 -13.46
N PHE A 262 15.73 20.71 -12.28
CA PHE A 262 14.68 20.09 -11.49
C PHE A 262 13.30 20.54 -12.01
N ASN A 263 12.73 19.77 -12.94
CA ASN A 263 11.35 19.97 -13.41
C ASN A 263 10.40 18.88 -12.90
N VAL A 264 9.24 19.32 -12.42
CA VAL A 264 8.12 18.51 -11.91
C VAL A 264 7.71 17.46 -12.94
N ARG A 265 7.87 16.17 -12.62
CA ARG A 265 7.33 15.08 -13.45
C ARG A 265 5.95 14.66 -12.95
N VAL A 266 4.90 15.09 -13.64
CA VAL A 266 3.58 14.45 -13.58
C VAL A 266 3.63 13.30 -14.59
N GLY A 267 3.61 12.05 -14.11
CA GLY A 267 3.56 10.88 -14.99
C GLY A 267 2.18 10.73 -15.61
N ILE A 268 1.97 11.31 -16.80
CA ILE A 268 0.80 11.07 -17.64
C ILE A 268 1.24 10.07 -18.72
N ARG A 269 0.66 8.86 -18.73
CA ARG A 269 0.81 7.94 -19.87
C ARG A 269 -0.27 8.27 -20.91
N SER A 270 0.13 8.95 -21.97
CA SER A 270 -0.64 9.00 -23.22
C SER A 270 -0.49 7.65 -23.92
N LEU A 271 -1.60 6.95 -24.15
CA LEU A 271 -1.65 5.79 -25.05
C LEU A 271 -2.19 6.31 -26.39
N GLU A 272 -1.32 6.34 -27.40
CA GLU A 272 -1.72 6.58 -28.79
C GLU A 272 -2.48 5.37 -29.34
N LEU A 273 -3.51 5.70 -30.13
CA LEU A 273 -4.35 4.81 -30.91
C LEU A 273 -3.56 4.22 -32.08
N LEU A 274 -3.56 2.89 -32.20
CA LEU A 274 -3.64 2.13 -33.44
C LEU A 274 -4.48 0.87 -33.18
#